data_AF-A0A8B8P2Q5-F1
#
_entry.id   AF-A0A8B8P2Q5-F1
#
_cell.length_a   1.000
_cell.length_b   1.000
_cell.length_c   1.000
_cell.angle_alpha   90.00
_cell.angle_beta   90.00
_cell.angle_gamma   90.00
#
_symmetry.space_group_name_H-M   'P 1'
#
loop_
_entity.id
_entity.type
_entity.pdbx_description
1 polymer ?
#
loop_
_entity_poly.entity_id
_entity_poly.type
_entity_poly.pdbx_seq_one_letter_code
_entity_poly.pdbx_strand_id
1 'polypeptide(L)'
;MFDYWKKCLIQVRLVDQALAEAMQVRSTPEEWKSRGFKLLREATYLMATMCFERARYDYGEKLAKVSAFKADADLKHVLSPQEASHLRRQAAEIYEAIGVADSAVECFYMLKEYEKAGRIYMEICGQ
;
A
#
# COMPACT_ATOMS: atom_id res chain seq x y z
N MET A 1 -18.03 -47.68 -13.49
CA MET A 1 -17.81 -46.34 -12.90
C MET A 1 -18.29 -45.33 -13.92
N PHE A 2 -19.34 -44.55 -13.62
CA PHE A 2 -19.99 -43.69 -14.61
C PHE A 2 -19.11 -42.45 -14.90
N ASP A 3 -18.71 -42.27 -16.16
CA ASP A 3 -17.98 -41.09 -16.65
C ASP A 3 -18.88 -39.84 -16.67
N TYR A 4 -19.28 -39.34 -15.50
CA TYR A 4 -20.20 -38.20 -15.38
C TYR A 4 -19.67 -36.92 -16.07
N TRP A 5 -18.36 -36.76 -16.20
CA TRP A 5 -17.70 -35.68 -16.94
C TRP A 5 -17.94 -35.71 -18.46
N LYS A 6 -18.30 -36.86 -19.04
CA LYS A 6 -18.62 -36.97 -20.48
C LYS A 6 -20.00 -36.39 -20.84
N LYS A 7 -20.83 -35.99 -19.87
CA LYS A 7 -22.15 -35.37 -20.11
C LYS A 7 -22.09 -33.87 -20.48
N CYS A 8 -21.11 -33.46 -21.30
CA CYS A 8 -21.08 -32.14 -21.97
C CYS A 8 -21.06 -30.87 -21.09
N LEU A 9 -20.72 -30.95 -19.79
CA LEU A 9 -20.62 -29.77 -18.92
C LEU A 9 -19.21 -29.14 -18.91
N ILE A 10 -18.20 -29.85 -19.41
CA ILE A 10 -16.79 -29.42 -19.32
C ILE A 10 -16.19 -29.48 -20.73
N GLN A 11 -15.66 -28.35 -21.19
CA GLN A 11 -14.92 -28.27 -22.45
C GLN A 11 -13.43 -28.45 -22.17
N VAL A 12 -12.85 -29.58 -22.61
CA VAL A 12 -11.40 -29.80 -22.57
C VAL A 12 -10.82 -29.28 -23.88
N ARG A 13 -10.03 -28.21 -23.81
CA ARG A 13 -9.29 -27.65 -24.95
C ARG A 13 -7.91 -27.20 -24.51
N LEU A 14 -6.99 -27.11 -25.46
CA LEU A 14 -5.70 -26.47 -25.24
C LEU A 14 -5.91 -24.98 -24.95
N VAL A 15 -5.02 -24.39 -24.14
CA VAL A 15 -5.00 -22.94 -23.93
C VAL A 15 -4.34 -22.31 -25.15
N ASP A 16 -5.15 -22.04 -26.18
CA ASP A 16 -4.74 -21.26 -27.34
C ASP A 16 -4.74 -19.75 -27.03
N GLN A 17 -4.15 -18.96 -27.94
CA GLN A 17 -4.03 -17.51 -27.76
C GLN A 17 -5.40 -16.83 -27.59
N ALA A 18 -6.41 -17.26 -28.35
CA ALA A 18 -7.76 -16.70 -28.29
C ALA A 18 -8.44 -17.00 -26.95
N LEU A 19 -8.26 -18.20 -26.41
CA LEU A 19 -8.74 -18.57 -25.09
C LEU A 19 -8.01 -17.81 -24.00
N ALA A 20 -6.69 -17.70 -24.09
CA ALA A 20 -5.89 -16.95 -23.12
C ALA A 20 -6.35 -15.48 -23.07
N GLU A 21 -6.59 -14.86 -24.22
CA GLU A 21 -7.14 -13.50 -24.32
C GLU A 21 -8.57 -13.41 -23.76
N ALA A 22 -9.45 -14.36 -24.07
CA ALA A 22 -10.80 -14.40 -23.53
C ALA A 22 -10.84 -14.62 -21.99
N MET A 23 -9.82 -15.27 -21.43
CA MET A 23 -9.65 -15.45 -19.98
C MET A 23 -9.04 -14.23 -19.29
N GLN A 24 -8.53 -13.23 -20.03
CA GLN A 24 -8.02 -12.00 -19.43
C GLN A 24 -9.18 -11.15 -18.90
N VAL A 25 -9.58 -11.41 -17.65
CA VAL A 25 -10.34 -10.43 -16.87
C VAL A 25 -9.35 -9.39 -16.37
N ARG A 26 -9.16 -8.32 -17.15
CA ARG A 26 -8.34 -7.19 -16.72
C ARG A 26 -9.16 -6.37 -15.73
N SER A 27 -8.75 -6.38 -14.47
CA SER A 27 -9.32 -5.44 -13.51
C SER A 27 -9.05 -4.00 -13.96
N THR A 28 -10.04 -3.16 -13.79
CA THR A 28 -9.99 -1.72 -14.06
C THR A 28 -9.03 -1.03 -13.09
N PRO A 29 -8.47 0.13 -13.45
CA PRO A 29 -7.68 0.94 -12.52
C PRO A 29 -8.43 1.24 -11.21
N GLU A 30 -9.75 1.46 -11.26
CA GLU A 30 -10.61 1.72 -10.11
C GLU A 30 -10.72 0.51 -9.17
N GLU A 31 -10.86 -0.69 -9.73
CA GLU A 31 -10.86 -1.94 -8.96
C GLU A 31 -9.50 -2.17 -8.28
N TRP A 32 -8.40 -1.91 -8.99
CA TRP A 32 -7.06 -1.97 -8.41
C TRP A 32 -6.88 -0.94 -7.28
N LYS A 33 -7.35 0.30 -7.43
CA LYS A 33 -7.34 1.31 -6.35
C LYS A 33 -8.12 0.84 -5.14
N SER A 34 -9.35 0.37 -5.35
CA SER A 34 -10.23 -0.12 -4.28
C SER A 34 -9.57 -1.28 -3.52
N ARG A 35 -8.98 -2.23 -4.24
CA ARG A 35 -8.24 -3.34 -3.64
C ARG A 35 -7.00 -2.86 -2.90
N GLY A 36 -6.25 -1.92 -3.45
CA GLY A 36 -5.08 -1.31 -2.81
C GLY A 36 -5.43 -0.68 -1.47
N PHE A 37 -6.49 0.12 -1.39
CA PHE A 37 -6.95 0.71 -0.13
C PHE A 37 -7.42 -0.33 0.89
N LYS A 38 -8.04 -1.42 0.44
CA LYS A 38 -8.39 -2.54 1.33
C LYS A 38 -7.13 -3.16 1.96
N LEU A 39 -6.14 -3.49 1.13
CA LEU A 39 -4.87 -4.08 1.58
C LEU A 39 -4.07 -3.15 2.49
N LEU A 40 -4.14 -1.83 2.22
CA LEU A 40 -3.50 -0.82 3.06
C LEU A 40 -4.07 -0.83 4.48
N ARG A 41 -5.41 -0.91 4.63
CA ARG A 41 -6.07 -1.03 5.95
C ARG A 41 -5.74 -2.34 6.66
N GLU A 42 -5.50 -3.39 5.89
CA GLU A 42 -5.07 -4.71 6.40
C GLU A 42 -3.55 -4.79 6.66
N ALA A 43 -2.83 -3.65 6.62
CA ALA A 43 -1.37 -3.56 6.78
C ALA A 43 -0.56 -4.45 5.81
N THR A 44 -1.15 -4.83 4.68
CA THR A 44 -0.49 -5.63 3.64
C THR A 44 0.14 -4.71 2.59
N TYR A 45 1.14 -3.95 3.02
CA TYR A 45 1.67 -2.81 2.26
C TYR A 45 2.27 -3.17 0.89
N LEU A 46 3.04 -4.26 0.80
CA LEU A 46 3.65 -4.68 -0.45
C LEU A 46 2.60 -4.96 -1.53
N MET A 47 1.54 -5.68 -1.16
CA MET A 47 0.44 -5.99 -2.09
C MET A 47 -0.39 -4.74 -2.41
N ALA A 48 -0.55 -3.81 -1.45
CA ALA A 48 -1.20 -2.53 -1.69
C ALA A 48 -0.42 -1.70 -2.73
N THR A 49 0.90 -1.59 -2.59
CA THR A 49 1.79 -0.92 -3.54
C THR A 49 1.62 -1.49 -4.96
N MET A 50 1.68 -2.81 -5.13
CA MET A 50 1.48 -3.45 -6.44
C MET A 50 0.11 -3.15 -7.05
N CYS A 51 -0.94 -3.03 -6.23
CA CYS A 51 -2.26 -2.65 -6.72
C CYS A 51 -2.28 -1.20 -7.21
N PHE A 52 -1.67 -0.28 -6.47
CA PHE A 52 -1.61 1.13 -6.86
C PHE A 52 -0.72 1.38 -8.09
N GLU A 53 0.39 0.65 -8.24
CA GLU A 53 1.22 0.68 -9.45
C GLU A 53 0.42 0.21 -10.67
N ARG A 54 -0.34 -0.90 -10.55
CA ARG A 54 -1.23 -1.38 -11.63
C ARG A 54 -2.34 -0.39 -11.97
N ALA A 55 -2.83 0.34 -10.97
CA ALA A 55 -3.81 1.41 -11.15
C ALA A 55 -3.21 2.72 -11.69
N ARG A 56 -1.88 2.83 -11.80
CA ARG A 56 -1.16 4.09 -12.06
C ARG A 56 -1.59 5.20 -11.10
N TYR A 57 -1.65 4.87 -9.81
CA TYR A 57 -2.08 5.78 -8.76
C TYR A 57 -0.93 6.14 -7.83
N ASP A 58 -0.15 7.14 -8.24
CA ASP A 58 1.09 7.57 -7.58
C ASP A 58 0.90 7.91 -6.10
N TYR A 59 -0.19 8.59 -5.74
CA TYR A 59 -0.48 8.92 -4.34
C TYR A 59 -0.62 7.65 -3.49
N GLY A 60 -1.40 6.67 -3.95
CA GLY A 60 -1.61 5.42 -3.23
C GLY A 60 -0.34 4.59 -3.13
N GLU A 61 0.47 4.57 -4.18
CA GLU A 61 1.77 3.89 -4.19
C GLU A 61 2.71 4.49 -3.13
N LYS A 62 2.87 5.83 -3.13
CA LYS A 62 3.69 6.54 -2.14
C LYS A 62 3.16 6.26 -0.73
N LEU A 63 1.85 6.35 -0.53
CA LEU A 63 1.18 6.10 0.74
C LEU A 63 1.46 4.67 1.26
N ALA A 64 1.33 3.65 0.41
CA ALA A 64 1.59 2.27 0.81
C ALA A 64 3.06 2.03 1.16
N LYS A 65 4.00 2.56 0.37
CA LYS A 65 5.45 2.45 0.63
C LYS A 65 5.83 3.11 1.96
N VAL A 66 5.34 4.33 2.21
CA VAL A 66 5.66 5.07 3.43
C VAL A 66 5.03 4.43 4.68
N SER A 67 3.82 3.85 4.56
CA SER A 67 3.23 3.07 5.65
C SER A 67 4.03 1.81 5.98
N ALA A 68 4.63 1.16 4.97
CA ALA A 68 5.56 0.06 5.21
C ALA A 68 6.80 0.51 6.00
N PHE A 69 7.38 1.67 5.66
CA PHE A 69 8.54 2.21 6.39
C PHE A 69 8.21 2.55 7.83
N LYS A 70 7.04 3.16 8.09
CA LYS A 70 6.58 3.42 9.45
C LYS A 70 6.44 2.12 10.26
N ALA A 71 5.75 1.12 9.70
CA ALA A 71 5.56 -0.17 10.37
C ALA A 71 6.90 -0.89 10.64
N ASP A 72 7.85 -0.81 9.71
CA ASP A 72 9.18 -1.39 9.90
C ASP A 72 9.99 -0.65 10.98
N ALA A 73 9.89 0.68 11.04
CA ALA A 73 10.47 1.47 12.11
C ALA A 73 9.88 1.11 13.49
N ASP A 74 8.56 0.86 13.55
CA ASP A 74 7.89 0.43 14.78
C ASP A 74 8.42 -0.92 15.26
N LEU A 75 8.57 -1.89 14.34
CA LEU A 75 9.14 -3.21 14.64
C LEU A 75 10.59 -3.13 15.12
N LYS A 76 11.40 -2.27 14.49
CA LYS A 76 12.82 -2.09 14.78
C LYS A 76 13.11 -1.20 15.99
N HIS A 77 12.10 -0.55 16.57
CA HIS A 77 12.29 0.51 17.57
C HIS A 77 13.19 0.11 18.75
N VAL A 78 13.08 -1.15 19.21
CA VAL A 78 13.85 -1.67 20.35
C VAL A 78 15.19 -2.26 19.91
N LEU A 79 15.19 -3.05 18.85
CA LEU A 79 16.35 -3.85 18.44
C LEU A 79 17.39 -3.05 17.65
N SER A 80 16.94 -2.08 16.86
CA SER A 80 17.78 -1.21 16.03
C SER A 80 17.27 0.25 16.06
N PRO A 81 17.47 0.98 17.17
CA PRO A 81 16.91 2.34 17.32
C PRO A 81 17.39 3.34 16.26
N GLN A 82 18.64 3.19 15.78
CA GLN A 82 19.21 4.04 14.74
C GLN A 82 18.52 3.82 13.38
N GLU A 83 18.37 2.55 12.97
CA GLU A 83 17.65 2.20 11.73
C GLU A 83 16.18 2.61 11.81
N ALA A 84 15.52 2.36 12.94
CA ALA A 84 14.15 2.78 13.19
C ALA A 84 14.00 4.30 13.07
N SER A 85 14.95 5.07 13.62
CA SER A 85 14.92 6.53 13.53
C SER A 85 15.12 7.02 12.09
N HIS A 86 16.01 6.39 11.33
CA HIS A 86 16.22 6.71 9.93
C HIS A 86 14.97 6.45 9.08
N LEU A 87 14.40 5.24 9.19
CA LEU A 87 13.17 4.86 8.50
C LEU A 87 12.00 5.79 8.87
N ARG A 88 11.88 6.14 10.16
CA ARG A 88 10.82 7.02 10.63
C ARG A 88 10.97 8.44 10.12
N ARG A 89 12.19 8.96 9.99
CA ARG A 89 12.43 10.29 9.41
C ARG A 89 12.08 10.32 7.93
N GLN A 90 12.52 9.31 7.18
CA GLN A 90 12.13 9.15 5.77
C GLN A 90 10.61 9.05 5.64
N ALA A 91 9.95 8.32 6.54
CA ALA A 91 8.50 8.23 6.54
C ALA A 91 7.83 9.58 6.78
N ALA A 92 8.31 10.33 7.78
CA ALA A 92 7.77 11.65 8.13
C ALA A 92 7.85 12.64 6.96
N GLU A 93 9.01 12.72 6.30
CA GLU A 93 9.24 13.61 5.16
C GLU A 93 8.35 13.28 3.97
N ILE A 94 8.16 11.98 3.67
CA ILE A 94 7.27 11.56 2.59
C ILE A 94 5.81 11.86 2.96
N TYR A 95 5.38 11.58 4.19
CA TYR A 95 4.03 11.89 4.66
C TYR A 95 3.72 13.39 4.58
N GLU A 96 4.66 14.24 4.99
CA GLU A 96 4.60 15.70 4.85
C GLU A 96 4.43 16.09 3.37
N ALA A 97 5.27 15.55 2.48
CA ALA A 97 5.23 15.85 1.05
C ALA A 97 3.95 15.40 0.33
N ILE A 98 3.29 14.31 0.78
CA ILE A 98 2.02 13.85 0.21
C ILE A 98 0.78 14.43 0.92
N GLY A 99 0.97 15.28 1.94
CA GLY A 99 -0.13 15.94 2.66
C GLY A 99 -0.85 15.07 3.69
N VAL A 100 -0.25 13.95 4.14
CA VAL A 100 -0.81 13.12 5.23
C VAL A 100 -0.19 13.58 6.55
N ALA A 101 -0.63 14.76 6.97
CA ALA A 101 0.06 15.51 8.00
C ALA A 101 -0.03 14.86 9.39
N ASP A 102 -1.13 14.19 9.74
CA ASP A 102 -1.26 13.43 11.01
C ASP A 102 -0.16 12.38 11.16
N SER A 103 0.12 11.61 10.09
CA SER A 103 1.16 10.58 10.11
C SER A 103 2.57 11.19 10.14
N ALA A 104 2.77 12.33 9.48
CA ALA A 104 4.04 13.06 9.55
C ALA A 104 4.31 13.56 10.98
N VAL A 105 3.32 14.19 11.61
CA VAL A 105 3.37 14.69 12.99
C VAL A 105 3.69 13.54 13.96
N GLU A 106 3.01 12.40 13.83
CA GLU A 106 3.26 11.23 14.67
C GLU A 106 4.70 10.71 14.51
N CYS A 107 5.22 10.64 13.28
CA CYS A 107 6.60 10.22 13.04
C CYS A 107 7.62 11.19 13.66
N PHE A 108 7.47 12.51 13.48
CA PHE A 108 8.35 13.50 14.09
C PHE A 108 8.24 13.53 15.62
N TYR A 109 7.03 13.34 16.16
CA TYR A 109 6.81 13.23 17.60
C TYR A 109 7.57 12.05 18.20
N MET A 110 7.50 10.88 17.56
CA MET A 110 8.22 9.68 17.98
C MET A 110 9.74 9.80 17.84
N LEU A 111 10.22 10.71 16.98
CA LEU A 111 11.64 11.11 16.88
C LEU A 111 12.05 12.17 17.92
N LYS A 112 11.11 12.65 18.75
CA LYS A 112 11.27 13.77 19.69
C LYS A 112 11.57 15.11 19.01
N GLU A 113 11.27 15.25 17.72
CA GLU A 113 11.40 16.48 16.95
C GLU A 113 10.12 17.33 17.14
N TYR A 114 9.81 17.65 18.40
CA TYR A 114 8.52 18.26 18.78
C TYR A 114 8.26 19.61 18.13
N GLU A 115 9.31 20.40 17.89
CA GLU A 115 9.17 21.70 17.23
C GLU A 115 8.66 21.55 15.79
N LYS A 116 9.20 20.57 15.05
CA LYS A 116 8.76 20.29 13.67
C LYS A 116 7.35 19.70 13.67
N ALA A 117 7.06 18.75 14.57
CA ALA A 117 5.72 18.19 14.74
C ALA A 117 4.68 19.29 15.07
N GLY A 118 5.03 20.21 15.96
CA GLY A 118 4.17 21.33 16.35
C GLY A 118 3.89 22.31 15.21
N ARG A 119 4.90 22.64 14.40
CA ARG A 119 4.71 23.50 13.21
C ARG A 119 3.74 22.89 12.21
N ILE A 120 3.94 21.61 11.85
CA ILE A 120 3.04 20.91 10.92
C ILE A 120 1.62 20.88 11.49
N TYR A 121 1.46 20.57 12.78
CA TYR A 121 0.14 20.56 13.43
C TYR A 121 -0.55 21.93 13.41
N MET A 122 0.19 23.03 13.66
CA MET A 122 -0.34 24.39 13.58
C MET A 122 -0.77 24.77 12.16
N GLU A 123 -0.07 24.31 11.14
CA GLU A 123 -0.46 24.54 9.74
C GLU A 123 -1.78 23.84 9.38
N ILE A 124 -2.06 22.66 9.96
CA ILE A 124 -3.32 21.94 9.77
C ILE A 124 -4.46 22.58 10.56
N CYS A 125 -4.25 22.89 11.85
CA CYS A 125 -5.30 23.36 12.76
C CYS A 125 -5.50 24.88 12.77
N GLY A 126 -4.58 25.65 12.18
CA GLY A 126 -4.67 27.11 12.04
C GLY A 126 -5.50 27.57 10.85
N GLN A 127 -6.06 26.65 10.07
CA GLN A 127 -7.08 26.90 9.03
C GLN A 127 -8.48 26.71 9.59
#